data_AF-A0A8S9G8K6-F1
#
_entry.id   AF-A0A8S9G8K6-F1
#
_cell.length_a   1.000
_cell.length_b   1.000
_cell.length_c   1.000
_cell.angle_alpha   90.00
_cell.angle_beta   90.00
_cell.angle_gamma   90.00
#
_symmetry.space_group_name_H-M   'P 1'
#
loop_
_entity.id
_entity.type
_entity.pdbx_description
1 polymer ?
#
loop_
_entity_poly.entity_id
_entity_poly.type
_entity_poly.pdbx_seq_one_letter_code
_entity_poly.pdbx_strand_id
1 'polypeptide(L)'
;MMRIDAHFWSPAHSHELSEDDLWKIIDIVKEENLFRSPVLYFCCDCLEPIADNDRRCRCSLCTKQWHLRCIPASPDDIHHPFHSYHPLKLLIDVPPHNSKRECDACQEELQSYFYHSDDDARLTLAHQLYKAGDFKQALEHSNLVYQRNPLRTDNLLLIGAIYYQLQDYDMCIARNEEALRIQPQFAECYGNMANAWKEKGDTDRAIRYYLIAIELKPNYADAWSNLASAYMRKGRLSEATQCCQQALSLNPLLVDAHSNLGNLMKAQGLIQEAYSCYLEAVRIQPTFAIAWSNLAGLFMDLCLLCNMHISTQRSLSISLTATLSMITSRKIRMCWIQSLSPRDLTMDFLKINSYLDALTNYTKWILRSSILDAAAQGVHPDQIIFTDVAMKNEHIRRSVLADVILDTPLCNGHTTGTDVLWAGVPMITLPLEKMATRVAGSLCLATGLGHEMIVNSLEEYEEKAVSLALNKPKLQALTKELRASRLTCPLFDTMRWVKNLERSYFKMWNLHCSGQKPQHFKVVENDMEFPHDR
;
A
#
# COMPACT_ATOMS: atom_id res chain seq x y z
N MET A 1 55.72 3.52 13.68
CA MET A 1 55.88 2.64 12.49
C MET A 1 56.91 1.57 12.84
N MET A 2 56.52 0.60 13.67
CA MET A 2 57.36 -0.59 13.93
C MET A 2 57.22 -1.49 12.71
N ARG A 3 58.32 -1.77 12.03
CA ARG A 3 58.34 -2.83 11.00
C ARG A 3 58.08 -4.15 11.72
N ILE A 4 56.95 -4.77 11.40
CA ILE A 4 56.67 -6.17 11.74
C ILE A 4 57.65 -6.99 10.88
N ASP A 5 58.87 -7.19 11.39
CA ASP A 5 59.85 -8.02 10.72
C ASP A 5 59.32 -9.44 10.67
N ALA A 6 59.07 -9.93 9.45
CA ALA A 6 58.70 -11.31 9.13
C ALA A 6 59.72 -12.36 9.61
N HIS A 7 60.79 -11.93 10.29
CA HIS A 7 61.84 -12.79 10.85
C HIS A 7 61.46 -13.46 12.17
N PHE A 8 60.46 -12.97 12.91
CA PHE A 8 60.04 -13.58 14.18
C PHE A 8 59.29 -14.91 14.01
N TRP A 9 58.78 -15.20 12.81
CA TRP A 9 57.76 -16.25 12.58
C TRP A 9 58.20 -17.32 11.58
N SER A 10 59.51 -17.49 11.40
CA SER A 10 60.10 -18.61 10.67
C SER A 10 60.07 -19.90 11.53
N PRO A 11 59.65 -21.06 10.99
CA PRO A 11 59.75 -22.34 11.71
C PRO A 11 61.17 -22.66 12.20
N ALA A 12 62.19 -22.04 11.59
CA ALA A 12 63.60 -22.25 11.89
C ALA A 12 64.13 -21.48 13.12
N HIS A 13 63.32 -20.65 13.79
CA HIS A 13 63.71 -19.92 15.03
C HIS A 13 62.83 -20.36 16.23
N SER A 14 62.37 -21.61 16.22
CA SER A 14 61.36 -22.14 17.14
C SER A 14 61.89 -22.64 18.49
N HIS A 15 63.17 -22.44 18.80
CA HIS A 15 63.75 -22.77 20.09
C HIS A 15 64.09 -21.46 20.82
N GLU A 16 63.50 -21.30 22.01
CA GLU A 16 63.71 -20.19 22.97
C GLU A 16 62.88 -18.92 22.69
N LEU A 17 61.56 -19.01 22.87
CA LEU A 17 60.74 -17.82 23.15
C LEU A 17 60.77 -17.56 24.66
N SER A 18 61.18 -16.36 25.06
CA SER A 18 61.16 -15.96 26.47
C SER A 18 59.73 -15.65 26.95
N GLU A 19 59.52 -15.63 28.27
CA GLU A 19 58.24 -15.24 28.86
C GLU A 19 57.79 -13.83 28.44
N ASP A 20 58.74 -12.90 28.32
CA ASP A 20 58.51 -11.53 27.83
C ASP A 20 58.04 -11.50 26.37
N ASP A 21 58.55 -12.41 25.52
CA ASP A 21 58.13 -12.50 24.13
C ASP A 21 56.71 -13.09 24.02
N LEU A 22 56.35 -14.02 24.90
CA LEU A 22 54.99 -14.54 24.98
C LEU A 22 53.99 -13.47 25.44
N TRP A 23 54.35 -12.63 26.41
CA TRP A 23 53.52 -11.48 26.83
C TRP A 23 53.30 -10.50 25.68
N LYS A 24 54.35 -10.11 24.94
CA LYS A 24 54.21 -9.24 23.77
C LYS A 24 53.28 -9.83 22.70
N ILE A 25 53.36 -11.15 22.49
CA ILE A 25 52.48 -11.83 21.54
C ILE A 25 51.01 -11.79 22.02
N ILE A 26 50.78 -12.03 23.31
CA ILE A 26 49.44 -11.94 23.92
C ILE A 26 48.88 -10.52 23.80
N ASP A 27 49.71 -9.51 24.06
CA ASP A 27 49.32 -8.09 23.97
C ASP A 27 48.97 -7.68 22.53
N ILE A 28 49.79 -8.08 21.54
CA ILE A 28 49.48 -7.82 20.12
C ILE A 28 48.17 -8.52 19.72
N VAL A 29 47.95 -9.75 20.17
CA VAL A 29 46.72 -10.50 19.90
C VAL A 29 45.49 -9.79 20.50
N LYS A 30 45.62 -9.19 21.68
CA LYS A 30 44.58 -8.36 22.32
C LYS A 30 44.34 -7.05 21.58
N GLU A 31 45.40 -6.31 21.24
CA GLU A 31 45.33 -5.00 20.59
C GLU A 31 44.76 -5.09 19.17
N GLU A 32 45.18 -6.10 18.40
CA GLU A 32 44.85 -6.24 16.97
C GLU A 32 43.64 -7.16 16.72
N ASN A 33 42.95 -7.64 17.77
CA ASN A 33 41.74 -8.48 17.66
C ASN A 33 41.91 -9.75 16.79
N LEU A 34 43.10 -10.36 16.82
CA LEU A 34 43.48 -11.46 15.91
C LEU A 34 42.90 -12.82 16.37
N PHE A 35 41.57 -12.95 16.45
CA PHE A 35 40.87 -14.14 16.94
C PHE A 35 39.96 -14.79 15.88
N ARG A 36 39.85 -16.12 15.92
CA ARG A 36 38.89 -16.88 15.06
C ARG A 36 37.52 -17.04 15.71
N SER A 37 37.42 -16.84 17.02
CA SER A 37 36.21 -17.08 17.81
C SER A 37 36.08 -16.02 18.91
N PRO A 38 34.89 -15.40 19.11
CA PRO A 38 34.66 -14.39 20.15
C PRO A 38 34.97 -14.88 21.58
N VAL A 39 34.95 -16.20 21.78
CA VAL A 39 35.29 -16.89 23.05
C VAL A 39 36.71 -16.60 23.53
N LEU A 40 37.64 -16.41 22.60
CA LEU A 40 39.03 -16.14 22.94
C LEU A 40 39.23 -14.72 23.48
N TYR A 41 38.37 -13.78 23.10
CA TYR A 41 38.44 -12.39 23.57
C TYR A 41 38.34 -12.29 25.10
N PHE A 42 37.38 -13.02 25.70
CA PHE A 42 37.16 -13.00 27.16
C PHE A 42 38.22 -13.80 27.93
N CYS A 43 38.69 -14.93 27.36
CA CYS A 43 39.75 -15.71 27.98
C CYS A 43 41.10 -14.99 27.98
N CYS A 44 41.37 -14.11 27.00
CA CYS A 44 42.65 -13.43 26.82
C CYS A 44 43.07 -12.52 27.97
N ASP A 45 42.13 -11.83 28.62
CA ASP A 45 42.45 -11.03 29.81
C ASP A 45 42.89 -11.88 31.00
N CYS A 46 42.56 -13.16 30.95
CA CYS A 46 42.92 -14.16 31.95
C CYS A 46 44.03 -15.09 31.48
N LEU A 47 44.69 -14.85 30.35
CA LEU A 47 45.79 -15.70 29.88
C LEU A 47 47.12 -15.28 30.52
N GLU A 48 47.79 -16.25 31.13
CA GLU A 48 49.13 -16.13 31.68
C GLU A 48 50.08 -17.10 30.93
N PRO A 49 51.29 -16.70 30.57
CA PRO A 49 52.26 -17.60 29.96
C PRO A 49 52.68 -18.70 30.95
N ILE A 50 52.98 -19.88 30.41
CA ILE A 50 53.57 -20.97 31.18
C ILE A 50 55.06 -21.01 30.84
N ALA A 51 55.92 -20.84 31.85
CA ALA A 51 57.37 -20.63 31.70
C ALA A 51 58.18 -21.81 31.11
N ASP A 52 57.52 -22.90 30.68
CA ASP A 52 58.17 -24.07 30.08
C ASP A 52 57.98 -24.08 28.57
N ASN A 53 58.87 -23.38 27.86
CA ASN A 53 59.38 -23.53 26.47
C ASN A 53 58.46 -24.05 25.33
N ASP A 54 57.13 -24.08 25.48
CA ASP A 54 56.27 -24.90 24.62
C ASP A 54 55.02 -24.19 24.10
N ARG A 55 55.11 -22.86 23.91
CA ARG A 55 54.04 -22.02 23.32
C ARG A 55 52.69 -22.23 24.01
N ARG A 56 52.69 -22.47 25.33
CA ARG A 56 51.48 -22.73 26.12
C ARG A 56 51.13 -21.56 27.02
N CYS A 57 49.85 -21.24 27.07
CA CYS A 57 49.28 -20.26 27.99
C CYS A 57 48.27 -20.96 28.92
N ARG A 58 48.14 -20.47 30.15
CA ARG A 58 47.15 -20.94 31.12
C ARG A 58 46.08 -19.88 31.29
N CYS A 59 44.82 -20.28 31.41
CA CYS A 59 43.79 -19.36 31.91
C CYS A 59 43.87 -19.29 33.43
N SER A 60 44.06 -18.09 34.00
CA SER A 60 44.13 -17.83 35.43
C SER A 60 42.82 -18.15 36.16
N LEU A 61 41.67 -18.13 35.46
CA LEU A 61 40.36 -18.47 36.02
C LEU A 61 40.11 -19.99 36.09
N CYS A 62 40.53 -20.76 35.09
CA CYS A 62 40.19 -22.19 34.99
C CYS A 62 41.38 -23.15 35.00
N THR A 63 42.61 -22.63 35.05
CA THR A 63 43.90 -23.35 35.08
C THR A 63 44.21 -24.25 33.88
N LYS A 64 43.33 -24.32 32.87
CA LYS A 64 43.54 -25.10 31.64
C LYS A 64 44.63 -24.46 30.76
N GLN A 65 45.41 -25.33 30.10
CA GLN A 65 46.50 -24.94 29.22
C GLN A 65 46.06 -24.92 27.75
N TRP A 66 46.56 -23.96 26.97
CA TRP A 66 46.24 -23.69 25.57
C TRP A 66 47.51 -23.55 24.75
N HIS A 67 47.55 -24.03 23.51
CA HIS A 67 48.72 -23.86 22.62
C HIS A 67 48.52 -22.69 21.65
N LEU A 68 49.55 -21.84 21.54
CA LEU A 68 49.64 -20.78 20.53
C LEU A 68 50.24 -21.35 19.24
N ARG A 69 49.49 -21.26 18.13
CA ARG A 69 49.96 -21.63 16.79
C ARG A 69 49.77 -20.48 15.81
N CYS A 70 50.68 -20.34 14.85
CA CYS A 70 50.49 -19.43 13.72
C CYS A 70 50.03 -20.26 12.53
N ILE A 71 48.91 -19.90 11.89
CA ILE A 71 48.40 -20.62 10.70
C ILE A 71 48.42 -19.66 9.51
N PRO A 72 48.94 -20.08 8.34
CA PRO A 72 48.88 -19.28 7.12
C PRO A 72 47.42 -19.05 6.69
N ALA A 73 47.15 -17.88 6.13
CA ALA A 73 45.82 -17.54 5.60
C ALA A 73 45.44 -18.48 4.44
N SER A 74 44.31 -19.18 4.57
CA SER A 74 43.71 -19.95 3.48
C SER A 74 42.98 -19.02 2.49
N PRO A 75 42.98 -19.31 1.17
CA PRO A 75 42.22 -18.53 0.19
C PRO A 75 40.69 -18.53 0.41
N ASP A 76 40.13 -19.57 1.04
CA ASP A 76 38.68 -19.70 1.21
C ASP A 76 38.09 -18.80 2.33
N ASP A 77 38.93 -18.24 3.20
CA ASP A 77 38.53 -17.40 4.33
C ASP A 77 38.40 -15.89 3.97
N ILE A 78 38.64 -15.52 2.71
CA ILE A 78 38.72 -14.13 2.24
C ILE A 78 37.35 -13.40 2.22
N HIS A 79 36.23 -14.10 2.33
CA HIS A 79 34.88 -13.53 2.14
C HIS A 79 34.14 -13.10 3.42
N HIS A 80 34.78 -13.10 4.60
CA HIS A 80 34.14 -12.62 5.83
C HIS A 80 34.27 -11.09 5.98
N PRO A 81 33.22 -10.33 6.38
CA PRO A 81 33.19 -8.85 6.32
C PRO A 81 34.14 -8.09 7.27
N PHE A 82 35.02 -8.78 8.00
CA PHE A 82 35.99 -8.18 8.94
C PHE A 82 37.45 -8.32 8.46
N HIS A 83 37.68 -8.71 7.20
CA HIS A 83 38.98 -9.22 6.73
C HIS A 83 39.89 -8.22 5.99
N SER A 84 39.86 -6.94 6.35
CA SER A 84 40.85 -5.97 5.87
C SER A 84 41.96 -5.80 6.91
N TYR A 85 43.21 -6.12 6.52
CA TYR A 85 44.47 -5.82 7.23
C TYR A 85 45.06 -6.87 8.21
N HIS A 86 45.43 -8.08 7.77
CA HIS A 86 46.68 -8.71 8.28
C HIS A 86 47.11 -9.98 7.48
N PRO A 87 48.40 -10.15 7.10
CA PRO A 87 48.86 -11.31 6.33
C PRO A 87 49.22 -12.56 7.17
N LEU A 88 49.14 -12.51 8.50
CA LEU A 88 49.39 -13.64 9.41
C LEU A 88 48.33 -13.63 10.53
N LYS A 89 47.65 -14.77 10.74
CA LYS A 89 46.74 -15.00 11.89
C LYS A 89 47.44 -15.88 12.92
N LEU A 90 47.61 -15.36 14.14
CA LEU A 90 47.82 -16.23 15.30
C LEU A 90 46.49 -16.88 15.67
N LEU A 91 46.51 -18.18 15.92
CA LEU A 91 45.37 -18.98 16.33
C LEU A 91 45.70 -19.66 17.65
N ILE A 92 44.90 -19.36 18.67
CA ILE A 92 44.87 -20.13 19.91
C ILE A 92 44.00 -21.37 19.62
N ASP A 93 44.64 -22.53 19.54
CA ASP A 93 43.97 -23.79 19.21
C ASP A 93 43.24 -24.34 20.44
N VAL A 94 42.03 -24.87 20.25
CA VAL A 94 41.24 -25.51 21.31
C VAL A 94 42.02 -26.73 21.83
N PRO A 95 41.96 -27.09 23.13
CA PRO A 95 42.82 -28.15 23.67
C PRO A 95 42.62 -29.45 22.88
N PRO A 96 43.70 -30.21 22.61
CA PRO A 96 43.64 -31.37 21.73
C PRO A 96 42.65 -32.41 22.27
N HIS A 97 41.65 -32.74 21.44
CA HIS A 97 40.74 -33.90 21.33
C HIS A 97 40.42 -34.85 22.52
N ASN A 98 40.80 -34.57 23.76
CA ASN A 98 40.46 -35.40 24.93
C ASN A 98 40.15 -34.62 26.21
N SER A 99 40.00 -33.29 26.13
CA SER A 99 39.39 -32.54 27.23
C SER A 99 37.87 -32.66 27.10
N LYS A 100 37.25 -33.42 28.00
CA LYS A 100 35.80 -33.40 28.16
C LYS A 100 35.33 -31.95 28.35
N ARG A 101 34.20 -31.68 27.68
CA ARG A 101 33.36 -30.49 27.73
C ARG A 101 32.90 -30.16 29.16
N GLU A 102 33.81 -29.69 30.01
CA GLU A 102 33.51 -29.45 31.43
C GLU A 102 34.20 -28.14 31.84
N CYS A 103 33.60 -27.02 31.45
CA CYS A 103 33.74 -25.77 32.17
C CYS A 103 32.35 -25.14 32.21
N ASP A 104 31.54 -25.54 33.19
CA ASP A 104 30.13 -25.15 33.26
C ASP A 104 29.96 -23.62 33.30
N ALA A 105 30.89 -22.90 33.96
CA ALA A 105 30.89 -21.44 34.02
C ALA A 105 31.14 -20.77 32.65
N CYS A 106 32.14 -21.24 31.89
CA CYS A 106 32.34 -20.75 30.53
C CYS A 106 31.23 -21.24 29.58
N GLN A 107 30.63 -22.40 29.83
CA GLN A 107 29.63 -23.00 28.95
C GLN A 107 28.26 -22.29 29.06
N GLU A 108 27.84 -21.85 30.25
CA GLU A 108 26.63 -21.03 30.44
C GLU A 108 26.79 -19.62 29.87
N GLU A 109 27.92 -18.94 30.14
CA GLU A 109 28.20 -17.63 29.54
C GLU A 109 28.33 -17.72 28.02
N LEU A 110 29.00 -18.74 27.48
CA LEU A 110 29.11 -18.95 26.04
C LEU A 110 27.79 -19.30 25.37
N GLN A 111 26.96 -20.15 26.00
CA GLN A 111 25.62 -20.41 25.49
C GLN A 111 24.81 -19.12 25.45
N SER A 112 24.76 -18.35 26.55
CA SER A 112 24.07 -17.06 26.53
C SER A 112 24.58 -16.13 25.42
N TYR A 113 25.89 -16.01 25.22
CA TYR A 113 26.48 -15.08 24.25
C TYR A 113 26.26 -15.51 22.80
N PHE A 114 26.45 -16.80 22.48
CA PHE A 114 26.18 -17.33 21.14
C PHE A 114 24.69 -17.28 20.81
N TYR A 115 23.80 -17.62 21.75
CA TYR A 115 22.36 -17.50 21.55
C TYR A 115 21.94 -16.05 21.32
N HIS A 116 22.50 -15.09 22.06
CA HIS A 116 22.17 -13.67 21.88
C HIS A 116 22.68 -13.15 20.53
N SER A 117 23.89 -13.54 20.09
CA SER A 117 24.44 -13.12 18.79
C SER A 117 23.68 -13.65 17.57
N ASP A 118 23.20 -14.91 17.62
CA ASP A 118 22.42 -15.54 16.56
C ASP A 118 20.99 -14.98 16.52
N ASP A 119 20.40 -14.69 17.68
CA ASP A 119 19.08 -14.08 17.78
C ASP A 119 19.09 -12.60 17.33
N ASP A 120 20.16 -11.85 17.62
CA ASP A 120 20.36 -10.49 17.11
C ASP A 120 20.50 -10.46 15.58
N ALA A 121 21.27 -11.40 15.02
CA ALA A 121 21.41 -11.55 13.57
C ALA A 121 20.07 -11.90 12.91
N ARG A 122 19.30 -12.81 13.51
CA ARG A 122 17.96 -13.16 13.00
C ARG A 122 16.96 -12.02 13.14
N LEU A 123 16.97 -11.29 14.24
CA LEU A 123 16.10 -10.14 14.43
C LEU A 123 16.43 -9.04 13.41
N THR A 124 17.72 -8.81 13.15
CA THR A 124 18.18 -7.88 12.11
C THR A 124 17.68 -8.29 10.73
N LEU A 125 17.76 -9.59 10.39
CA LEU A 125 17.21 -10.12 9.16
C LEU A 125 15.68 -9.96 9.08
N ALA A 126 14.96 -10.23 10.16
CA ALA A 126 13.51 -10.01 10.22
C ALA A 126 13.13 -8.54 9.96
N HIS A 127 13.89 -7.58 10.50
CA HIS A 127 13.71 -6.16 10.19
C HIS A 127 13.98 -5.81 8.71
N GLN A 128 14.99 -6.42 8.09
CA GLN A 128 15.27 -6.21 6.66
C GLN A 128 14.14 -6.75 5.79
N LEU A 129 13.66 -7.97 6.08
CA LEU A 129 12.53 -8.59 5.38
C LEU A 129 11.24 -7.77 5.56
N TYR A 130 10.98 -7.27 6.77
CA TYR A 130 9.86 -6.37 7.03
C TYR A 130 9.93 -5.10 6.16
N LYS A 131 11.10 -4.46 6.07
CA LYS A 131 11.30 -3.28 5.20
C LYS A 131 11.16 -3.60 3.71
N ALA A 132 11.53 -4.82 3.31
CA ALA A 132 11.34 -5.30 1.93
C ALA A 132 9.88 -5.67 1.61
N GLY A 133 8.99 -5.72 2.60
CA GLY A 133 7.59 -6.10 2.45
C GLY A 133 7.34 -7.61 2.49
N ASP A 134 8.35 -8.44 2.78
CA ASP A 134 8.18 -9.87 2.97
C ASP A 134 7.83 -10.20 4.43
N PHE A 135 6.57 -9.90 4.77
CA PHE A 135 6.07 -10.05 6.14
C PHE A 135 5.98 -11.51 6.59
N LYS A 136 5.84 -12.46 5.67
CA LYS A 136 5.74 -13.90 6.02
C LYS A 136 7.09 -14.42 6.48
N GLN A 137 8.17 -14.19 5.72
CA GLN A 137 9.50 -14.61 6.13
C GLN A 137 9.98 -13.83 7.35
N ALA A 138 9.66 -12.53 7.44
CA ALA A 138 9.95 -11.75 8.65
C ALA A 138 9.31 -12.39 9.90
N LEU A 139 8.05 -12.85 9.80
CA LEU A 139 7.36 -13.53 10.90
C LEU A 139 8.04 -14.84 11.30
N GLU A 140 8.47 -15.65 10.33
CA GLU A 140 9.17 -16.91 10.59
C GLU A 140 10.45 -16.67 11.39
N HIS A 141 11.29 -15.73 10.95
CA HIS A 141 12.52 -15.39 11.67
C HIS A 141 12.26 -14.82 13.06
N SER A 142 11.28 -13.92 13.20
CA SER A 142 10.89 -13.38 14.51
C SER A 142 10.30 -14.45 15.45
N ASN A 143 9.56 -15.43 14.92
CA ASN A 143 9.02 -16.54 15.72
C ASN A 143 10.14 -17.45 16.24
N LEU A 144 11.20 -17.67 15.47
CA LEU A 144 12.37 -18.43 15.94
C LEU A 144 13.08 -17.69 17.09
N VAL A 145 13.22 -16.37 16.99
CA VAL A 145 13.75 -15.53 18.09
C VAL A 145 12.82 -15.59 19.30
N TYR A 146 11.50 -15.54 19.10
CA TYR A 146 10.52 -15.61 20.18
C TYR A 146 10.51 -16.97 20.89
N GLN A 147 10.64 -18.09 20.16
CA GLN A 147 10.70 -19.43 20.74
C GLN A 147 11.90 -19.59 21.69
N ARG A 148 13.01 -18.90 21.41
CA ARG A 148 14.23 -18.95 22.22
C ARG A 148 14.19 -17.95 23.37
N ASN A 149 13.73 -16.73 23.11
CA ASN A 149 13.60 -15.68 24.11
C ASN A 149 12.24 -14.97 23.99
N PRO A 150 11.20 -15.47 24.69
CA PRO A 150 9.87 -14.86 24.68
C PRO A 150 9.81 -13.50 25.36
N LEU A 151 10.82 -13.14 26.16
CA LEU A 151 10.84 -11.90 26.96
C LEU A 151 11.43 -10.72 26.18
N ARG A 152 11.89 -10.94 24.94
CA ARG A 152 12.55 -9.93 24.11
C ARG A 152 11.52 -8.95 23.53
N THR A 153 11.38 -7.79 24.17
CA THR A 153 10.30 -6.82 23.87
C THR A 153 10.43 -6.16 22.50
N ASP A 154 11.66 -5.94 22.00
CA ASP A 154 11.92 -5.44 20.64
C ASP A 154 11.43 -6.41 19.56
N ASN A 155 11.63 -7.72 19.74
CA ASN A 155 11.10 -8.75 18.84
C ASN A 155 9.58 -8.86 18.96
N LEU A 156 9.00 -8.77 20.16
CA LEU A 156 7.54 -8.74 20.33
C LEU A 156 6.91 -7.53 19.63
N LEU A 157 7.54 -6.35 19.72
CA LEU A 157 7.13 -5.15 19.01
C LEU A 157 7.15 -5.39 17.48
N LEU A 158 8.22 -6.00 16.97
CA LEU A 158 8.34 -6.35 15.55
C LEU A 158 7.28 -7.36 15.11
N ILE A 159 7.04 -8.42 15.88
CA ILE A 159 5.98 -9.41 15.61
C ILE A 159 4.61 -8.71 15.55
N GLY A 160 4.34 -7.81 16.49
CA GLY A 160 3.13 -7.00 16.48
C GLY A 160 2.97 -6.19 15.19
N ALA A 161 4.04 -5.50 14.77
CA ALA A 161 4.05 -4.75 13.51
C ALA A 161 3.87 -5.66 12.28
N ILE A 162 4.48 -6.85 12.27
CA ILE A 162 4.32 -7.84 11.19
C ILE A 162 2.86 -8.31 11.09
N TYR A 163 2.24 -8.66 12.21
CA TYR A 163 0.82 -9.06 12.22
C TYR A 163 -0.11 -7.95 11.75
N TYR A 164 0.19 -6.68 12.07
CA TYR A 164 -0.54 -5.55 11.53
C TYR A 164 -0.50 -5.50 9.99
N GLN A 165 0.70 -5.70 9.39
CA GLN A 165 0.85 -5.73 7.93
C GLN A 165 0.16 -6.94 7.29
N LEU A 166 0.11 -8.07 8.00
CA LEU A 166 -0.64 -9.26 7.61
C LEU A 166 -2.16 -9.14 7.84
N GLN A 167 -2.64 -8.00 8.34
CA GLN A 167 -4.05 -7.73 8.67
C GLN A 167 -4.63 -8.62 9.78
N ASP A 168 -3.78 -9.27 10.57
CA ASP A 168 -4.18 -9.98 11.78
C ASP A 168 -4.08 -9.03 12.98
N TYR A 169 -5.10 -8.18 13.11
CA TYR A 169 -5.12 -7.13 14.12
C TYR A 169 -5.24 -7.69 15.54
N ASP A 170 -5.83 -8.87 15.71
CA ASP A 170 -5.96 -9.53 17.02
C ASP A 170 -4.60 -10.01 17.53
N MET A 171 -3.82 -10.66 16.67
CA MET A 171 -2.46 -11.06 17.03
C MET A 171 -1.52 -9.87 17.19
N CYS A 172 -1.68 -8.80 16.40
CA CYS A 172 -0.97 -7.55 16.63
C CYS A 172 -1.19 -7.02 18.05
N ILE A 173 -2.45 -6.94 18.49
CA ILE A 173 -2.81 -6.48 19.83
C ILE A 173 -2.22 -7.40 20.89
N ALA A 174 -2.40 -8.72 20.76
CA ALA A 174 -1.94 -9.69 21.75
C ALA A 174 -0.43 -9.65 22.00
N ARG A 175 0.39 -9.45 20.95
CA ARG A 175 1.86 -9.40 21.06
C ARG A 175 2.36 -8.10 21.65
N ASN A 176 1.71 -6.99 21.35
CA ASN A 176 2.01 -5.72 22.00
C ASN A 176 1.57 -5.72 23.49
N GLU A 177 0.44 -6.36 23.83
CA GLU A 177 0.03 -6.54 25.24
C GLU A 177 1.02 -7.42 26.02
N GLU A 178 1.60 -8.44 25.38
CA GLU A 178 2.68 -9.23 25.97
C GLU A 178 3.94 -8.40 26.21
N ALA A 179 4.36 -7.58 25.23
CA ALA A 179 5.47 -6.65 25.42
C ALA A 179 5.20 -5.66 26.56
N LEU A 180 3.98 -5.15 26.69
CA LEU A 180 3.57 -4.23 27.76
C LEU A 180 3.51 -4.88 29.14
N ARG A 181 3.24 -6.20 29.24
CA ARG A 181 3.34 -6.93 30.51
C ARG A 181 4.79 -6.97 31.02
N ILE A 182 5.76 -6.96 30.12
CA ILE A 182 7.20 -6.96 30.44
C ILE A 182 7.69 -5.52 30.66
N GLN A 183 7.34 -4.61 29.77
CA GLN A 183 7.73 -3.19 29.79
C GLN A 183 6.50 -2.28 29.65
N PRO A 184 5.87 -1.86 30.77
CA PRO A 184 4.61 -1.09 30.73
C PRO A 184 4.70 0.31 30.11
N GLN A 185 5.90 0.89 30.07
CA GLN A 185 6.17 2.23 29.51
C GLN A 185 6.70 2.18 28.07
N PHE A 186 6.29 1.18 27.28
CA PHE A 186 6.74 1.02 25.90
C PHE A 186 5.81 1.75 24.92
N ALA A 187 6.13 3.01 24.60
CA ALA A 187 5.29 3.91 23.81
C ALA A 187 4.93 3.34 22.43
N GLU A 188 5.87 2.69 21.76
CA GLU A 188 5.72 2.09 20.43
C GLU A 188 4.64 0.98 20.41
N CYS A 189 4.50 0.22 21.50
CA CYS A 189 3.46 -0.81 21.63
C CYS A 189 2.06 -0.21 21.62
N TYR A 190 1.86 0.90 22.36
CA TYR A 190 0.60 1.64 22.34
C TYR A 190 0.30 2.22 20.96
N GLY A 191 1.32 2.73 20.24
CA GLY A 191 1.18 3.18 18.86
C GLY A 191 0.72 2.08 17.89
N ASN A 192 1.32 0.89 17.99
CA ASN A 192 0.94 -0.27 17.18
C ASN A 192 -0.48 -0.75 17.49
N MET A 193 -0.85 -0.85 18.77
CA MET A 193 -2.20 -1.20 19.19
C MET A 193 -3.22 -0.16 18.71
N ALA A 194 -2.89 1.13 18.79
CA ALA A 194 -3.75 2.20 18.29
C ALA A 194 -4.03 2.06 16.79
N ASN A 195 -3.00 1.76 15.99
CA ASN A 195 -3.15 1.47 14.57
C ASN A 195 -4.09 0.27 14.35
N ALA A 196 -3.90 -0.83 15.07
CA ALA A 196 -4.77 -2.01 14.95
C ALA A 196 -6.24 -1.72 15.31
N TRP A 197 -6.48 -0.99 16.41
CA TRP A 197 -7.84 -0.59 16.79
C TRP A 197 -8.51 0.36 15.79
N LYS A 198 -7.72 1.25 15.17
CA LYS A 198 -8.18 2.14 14.10
C LYS A 198 -8.68 1.33 12.90
N GLU A 199 -7.94 0.31 12.47
CA GLU A 199 -8.34 -0.56 11.35
C GLU A 199 -9.54 -1.45 11.71
N LYS A 200 -9.64 -1.92 12.96
CA LYS A 200 -10.85 -2.61 13.47
C LYS A 200 -12.09 -1.71 13.57
N GLY A 201 -11.96 -0.41 13.33
CA GLY A 201 -13.06 0.56 13.35
C GLY A 201 -13.32 1.21 14.71
N ASP A 202 -12.72 0.72 15.80
CA ASP A 202 -12.82 1.34 17.13
C ASP A 202 -11.84 2.52 17.24
N THR A 203 -12.25 3.62 16.61
CA THR A 203 -11.43 4.84 16.54
C THR A 203 -11.29 5.52 17.91
N ASP A 204 -12.22 5.30 18.85
CA ASP A 204 -12.13 5.86 20.21
C ASP A 204 -11.04 5.17 21.03
N ARG A 205 -10.92 3.83 20.94
CA ARG A 205 -9.77 3.12 21.52
C ARG A 205 -8.46 3.54 20.88
N ALA A 206 -8.43 3.68 19.55
CA ALA A 206 -7.24 4.14 18.84
C ALA A 206 -6.75 5.50 19.37
N ILE A 207 -7.64 6.48 19.48
CA ILE A 207 -7.32 7.82 20.02
C ILE A 207 -6.74 7.71 21.44
N ARG A 208 -7.36 6.93 22.32
CA ARG A 208 -6.85 6.74 23.70
C ARG A 208 -5.43 6.18 23.70
N TYR A 209 -5.15 5.16 22.90
CA TYR A 209 -3.82 4.56 22.86
C TYR A 209 -2.76 5.47 22.21
N TYR A 210 -3.11 6.25 21.18
CA TYR A 210 -2.19 7.27 20.66
C TYR A 210 -1.85 8.33 21.70
N LEU A 211 -2.83 8.78 22.49
CA LEU A 211 -2.60 9.75 23.56
C LEU A 211 -1.64 9.20 24.63
N ILE A 212 -1.81 7.94 25.03
CA ILE A 212 -0.88 7.26 25.95
C ILE A 212 0.53 7.18 25.35
N ALA A 213 0.65 6.79 24.06
CA ALA A 213 1.94 6.74 23.38
C ALA A 213 2.65 8.10 23.36
N ILE A 214 1.90 9.17 23.13
CA ILE A 214 2.40 10.56 23.11
C ILE A 214 2.77 11.05 24.51
N GLU A 215 1.99 10.68 25.53
CA GLU A 215 2.31 11.01 26.93
C GLU A 215 3.64 10.37 27.37
N LEU A 216 3.87 9.11 26.98
CA LEU A 216 5.12 8.41 27.25
C LEU A 216 6.29 8.93 26.40
N LYS A 217 6.02 9.34 25.16
CA LYS A 217 7.03 9.81 24.20
C LYS A 217 6.52 11.04 23.42
N PRO A 218 6.66 12.26 23.98
CA PRO A 218 6.12 13.48 23.37
C PRO A 218 6.68 13.80 21.97
N ASN A 219 7.91 13.38 21.68
CA ASN A 219 8.58 13.56 20.39
C ASN A 219 8.25 12.45 19.37
N TYR A 220 7.21 11.64 19.59
CA TYR A 220 6.80 10.57 18.68
C TYR A 220 5.98 11.11 17.49
N ALA A 221 6.68 11.65 16.48
CA ALA A 221 6.06 12.31 15.33
C ALA A 221 5.03 11.43 14.59
N ASP A 222 5.30 10.14 14.41
CA ASP A 222 4.37 9.22 13.74
C ASP A 222 3.07 9.03 14.53
N ALA A 223 3.12 9.03 15.87
CA ALA A 223 1.93 8.92 16.71
C ALA A 223 1.05 10.17 16.59
N TRP A 224 1.65 11.37 16.51
CA TRP A 224 0.93 12.61 16.24
C TRP A 224 0.25 12.61 14.86
N SER A 225 0.94 12.18 13.81
CA SER A 225 0.36 12.07 12.45
C SER A 225 -0.80 11.07 12.41
N ASN A 226 -0.63 9.91 13.06
CA ASN A 226 -1.67 8.89 13.12
C ASN A 226 -2.88 9.31 13.98
N LEU A 227 -2.66 10.04 15.07
CA LEU A 227 -3.72 10.66 15.88
C LEU A 227 -4.52 11.67 15.06
N ALA A 228 -3.85 12.48 14.22
CA ALA A 228 -4.53 13.39 13.31
C ALA A 228 -5.49 12.66 12.36
N SER A 229 -5.02 11.55 11.77
CA SER A 229 -5.85 10.68 10.93
C SER A 229 -7.07 10.11 11.68
N ALA A 230 -6.88 9.70 12.94
CA ALA A 230 -7.98 9.22 13.78
C ALA A 230 -9.01 10.32 14.12
N TYR A 231 -8.56 11.54 14.43
CA TYR A 231 -9.46 12.68 14.64
C TYR A 231 -10.20 13.09 13.37
N MET A 232 -9.54 13.02 12.21
CA MET A 232 -10.17 13.28 10.91
C MET A 232 -11.32 12.29 10.65
N ARG A 233 -11.14 11.00 10.94
CA ARG A 233 -12.23 9.99 10.84
C ARG A 233 -13.42 10.28 11.76
N LYS A 234 -13.20 10.95 12.88
CA LYS A 234 -14.25 11.42 13.81
C LYS A 234 -14.86 12.77 13.42
N GLY A 235 -14.35 13.43 12.37
CA GLY A 235 -14.77 14.78 11.98
C GLY A 235 -14.23 15.91 12.88
N ARG A 236 -13.28 15.61 13.78
CA ARG A 236 -12.64 16.57 14.68
C ARG A 236 -11.47 17.27 13.97
N LEU A 237 -11.81 18.12 12.99
CA LEU A 237 -10.82 18.69 12.06
C LEU A 237 -9.83 19.64 12.75
N SER A 238 -10.26 20.41 13.75
CA SER A 238 -9.40 21.32 14.52
C SER A 238 -8.26 20.59 15.24
N GLU A 239 -8.60 19.54 15.98
CA GLU A 239 -7.64 18.73 16.71
C GLU A 239 -6.72 17.98 15.75
N ALA A 240 -7.26 17.49 14.63
CA ALA A 240 -6.47 16.85 13.59
C ALA A 240 -5.42 17.80 12.99
N THR A 241 -5.78 19.05 12.69
CA THR A 241 -4.82 20.05 12.17
C THR A 241 -3.71 20.35 13.17
N GLN A 242 -4.05 20.51 14.45
CA GLN A 242 -3.04 20.71 15.51
C GLN A 242 -2.08 19.52 15.60
N CYS A 243 -2.61 18.30 15.53
CA CYS A 243 -1.79 17.09 15.56
C CYS A 243 -0.84 17.00 14.35
N CYS A 244 -1.31 17.32 13.13
CA CYS A 244 -0.45 17.38 11.94
C CYS A 244 0.65 18.44 12.08
N GLN A 245 0.32 19.63 12.61
CA GLN A 245 1.30 20.69 12.84
C GLN A 245 2.36 20.27 13.87
N GLN A 246 1.96 19.60 14.96
CA GLN A 246 2.89 19.06 15.94
C GLN A 246 3.80 17.99 15.31
N ALA A 247 3.25 17.06 14.52
CA ALA A 247 4.03 16.04 13.81
C ALA A 247 5.08 16.67 12.88
N LEU A 248 4.70 17.70 12.12
CA LEU A 248 5.60 18.43 11.22
C LEU A 248 6.62 19.31 11.96
N SER A 249 6.29 19.82 13.15
CA SER A 249 7.25 20.56 13.98
C SER A 249 8.35 19.65 14.52
N LEU A 250 8.01 18.39 14.82
CA LEU A 250 8.94 17.36 15.28
C LEU A 250 9.75 16.77 14.12
N ASN A 251 9.10 16.50 12.99
CA ASN A 251 9.74 15.98 11.79
C ASN A 251 9.16 16.66 10.53
N PRO A 252 9.81 17.71 10.01
CA PRO A 252 9.38 18.40 8.79
C PRO A 252 9.40 17.52 7.53
N LEU A 253 10.11 16.39 7.55
CA LEU A 253 10.24 15.46 6.43
C LEU A 253 9.24 14.30 6.52
N LEU A 254 8.30 14.32 7.48
CA LEU A 254 7.31 13.25 7.64
C LEU A 254 6.22 13.34 6.55
N VAL A 255 6.35 12.49 5.53
CA VAL A 255 5.51 12.50 4.31
C VAL A 255 4.03 12.23 4.63
N ASP A 256 3.75 11.32 5.58
CA ASP A 256 2.38 11.03 6.02
C ASP A 256 1.71 12.26 6.66
N ALA A 257 2.46 13.07 7.42
CA ALA A 257 1.92 14.26 8.06
C ALA A 257 1.57 15.36 7.03
N HIS A 258 2.41 15.57 6.01
CA HIS A 258 2.08 16.46 4.89
C HIS A 258 0.84 15.99 4.14
N SER A 259 0.72 14.67 3.90
CA SER A 259 -0.45 14.10 3.21
C SER A 259 -1.73 14.20 4.05
N ASN A 260 -1.65 13.95 5.36
CA ASN A 260 -2.77 14.12 6.28
C ASN A 260 -3.19 15.58 6.40
N LEU A 261 -2.24 16.52 6.45
CA LEU A 261 -2.53 17.95 6.42
C LEU A 261 -3.21 18.36 5.11
N GLY A 262 -2.74 17.87 3.97
CA GLY A 262 -3.39 18.12 2.68
C GLY A 262 -4.83 17.61 2.64
N ASN A 263 -5.09 16.41 3.19
CA ASN A 263 -6.44 15.86 3.31
C ASN A 263 -7.34 16.72 4.22
N LEU A 264 -6.80 17.26 5.31
CA LEU A 264 -7.52 18.17 6.20
C LEU A 264 -7.86 19.50 5.51
N MET A 265 -6.89 20.12 4.82
CA MET A 265 -7.09 21.35 4.06
C MET A 265 -8.16 21.13 2.98
N LYS A 266 -8.07 20.01 2.26
CA LYS A 266 -9.07 19.60 1.28
C LYS A 266 -10.47 19.45 1.90
N ALA A 267 -10.59 18.79 3.05
CA ALA A 267 -11.86 18.64 3.75
C ALA A 267 -12.43 19.97 4.25
N GLN A 268 -11.59 20.97 4.48
CA GLN A 268 -11.98 22.34 4.84
C GLN A 268 -12.28 23.23 3.60
N GLY A 269 -12.09 22.71 2.38
CA GLY A 269 -12.28 23.48 1.14
C GLY A 269 -11.09 24.37 0.75
N LEU A 270 -9.98 24.27 1.47
CA LEU A 270 -8.73 25.00 1.23
C LEU A 270 -7.88 24.24 0.19
N ILE A 271 -8.29 24.35 -1.07
CA ILE A 271 -7.77 23.52 -2.16
C ILE A 271 -6.33 23.87 -2.53
N GLN A 272 -5.95 25.14 -2.50
CA GLN A 272 -4.58 25.56 -2.83
C GLN A 272 -3.59 25.09 -1.76
N GLU A 273 -3.99 25.18 -0.50
CA GLU A 273 -3.22 24.71 0.64
C GLU A 273 -3.08 23.20 0.61
N ALA A 274 -4.14 22.47 0.25
CA ALA A 274 -4.09 21.02 0.03
C ALA A 274 -3.09 20.65 -1.07
N TYR A 275 -3.13 21.37 -2.19
CA TYR A 275 -2.19 21.18 -3.31
C TYR A 275 -0.73 21.38 -2.87
N SER A 276 -0.43 22.46 -2.16
CA SER A 276 0.92 22.71 -1.62
C SER A 276 1.39 21.60 -0.67
N CYS A 277 0.52 21.11 0.21
CA CYS A 277 0.86 20.03 1.13
C CYS A 277 1.20 18.73 0.38
N TYR A 278 0.39 18.35 -0.61
CA TYR A 278 0.66 17.14 -1.37
C TYR A 278 1.91 17.28 -2.26
N LEU A 279 2.17 18.47 -2.81
CA LEU A 279 3.42 18.73 -3.53
C LEU A 279 4.65 18.60 -2.64
N GLU A 280 4.60 19.09 -1.40
CA GLU A 280 5.70 18.88 -0.45
C GLU A 280 5.91 17.40 -0.13
N ALA A 281 4.83 16.63 0.06
CA ALA A 281 4.93 15.18 0.22
C ALA A 281 5.62 14.50 -0.97
N VAL A 282 5.26 14.88 -2.20
CA VAL A 282 5.90 14.38 -3.44
C VAL A 282 7.36 14.86 -3.56
N ARG A 283 7.65 16.10 -3.16
CA ARG A 283 9.02 16.65 -3.20
C ARG A 283 9.94 15.91 -2.25
N ILE A 284 9.45 15.57 -1.06
CA ILE A 284 10.22 14.82 -0.05
C ILE A 284 10.40 13.36 -0.49
N GLN A 285 9.33 12.71 -0.94
CA GLN A 285 9.37 11.34 -1.41
C GLN A 285 8.57 11.16 -2.71
N PRO A 286 9.23 11.24 -3.88
CA PRO A 286 8.56 11.11 -5.18
C PRO A 286 7.89 9.74 -5.40
N THR A 287 8.31 8.71 -4.67
CA THR A 287 7.76 7.35 -4.73
C THR A 287 6.53 7.15 -3.83
N PHE A 288 6.10 8.17 -3.07
CA PHE A 288 4.98 8.07 -2.16
C PHE A 288 3.63 8.10 -2.91
N ALA A 289 3.13 6.92 -3.27
CA ALA A 289 1.93 6.74 -4.09
C ALA A 289 0.66 7.42 -3.54
N ILE A 290 0.54 7.53 -2.22
CA ILE A 290 -0.63 8.16 -1.56
C ILE A 290 -0.70 9.65 -1.89
N ALA A 291 0.42 10.39 -1.90
CA ALA A 291 0.41 11.82 -2.25
C ALA A 291 0.04 12.05 -3.72
N TRP A 292 0.54 11.22 -4.65
CA TRP A 292 0.13 11.25 -6.05
C TRP A 292 -1.36 10.95 -6.23
N SER A 293 -1.88 9.96 -5.50
CA SER A 293 -3.30 9.62 -5.52
C SER A 293 -4.15 10.77 -4.99
N ASN A 294 -3.70 11.44 -3.93
CA ASN A 294 -4.39 12.60 -3.36
C ASN A 294 -4.34 13.82 -4.30
N LEU A 295 -3.20 14.08 -4.97
CA LEU A 295 -3.10 15.10 -6.03
C LEU A 295 -4.03 14.82 -7.20
N ALA A 296 -4.05 13.58 -7.68
CA ALA A 296 -4.97 13.17 -8.75
C ALA A 296 -6.42 13.37 -8.32
N GLY A 297 -6.77 12.97 -7.08
CA GLY A 297 -8.08 13.24 -6.49
C GLY A 297 -8.39 14.73 -6.38
N LEU A 298 -7.41 15.56 -6.04
CA LEU A 298 -7.56 17.02 -5.99
C LEU A 298 -7.78 17.62 -7.38
N PHE A 299 -7.07 17.18 -8.41
CA PHE A 299 -7.27 17.62 -9.79
C PHE A 299 -8.60 17.16 -10.37
N MET A 300 -9.01 15.93 -10.05
CA MET A 300 -10.36 15.45 -10.36
C MET A 300 -11.39 16.34 -9.67
N ASP A 301 -11.20 16.66 -8.39
CA ASP A 301 -12.06 17.57 -7.64
C ASP A 301 -11.99 19.01 -8.14
N LEU A 302 -10.89 19.47 -8.77
CA LEU A 302 -10.75 20.79 -9.37
C LEU A 302 -11.45 20.89 -10.74
N CYS A 303 -11.29 19.85 -11.57
CA CYS A 303 -12.09 19.63 -12.77
C CYS A 303 -13.58 19.49 -12.43
N LEU A 304 -13.88 18.92 -11.26
CA LEU A 304 -15.21 18.90 -10.70
C LEU A 304 -15.58 20.24 -10.05
N LEU A 305 -14.70 21.05 -9.47
CA LEU A 305 -15.02 22.37 -8.84
C LEU A 305 -15.30 23.46 -9.87
N CYS A 306 -14.69 23.41 -11.05
CA CYS A 306 -15.22 24.11 -12.22
C CYS A 306 -16.66 23.67 -12.57
N ASN A 307 -17.10 22.51 -12.11
CA ASN A 307 -18.47 21.97 -12.25
C ASN A 307 -19.31 21.93 -10.93
N MET A 308 -18.73 22.16 -9.75
CA MET A 308 -19.27 21.85 -8.40
C MET A 308 -19.48 23.10 -7.56
N HIS A 309 -19.80 24.23 -8.19
CA HIS A 309 -20.63 25.21 -7.49
C HIS A 309 -22.05 24.67 -7.21
N ILE A 310 -22.37 23.44 -7.62
CA ILE A 310 -23.66 22.79 -7.44
C ILE A 310 -23.43 21.33 -6.99
N SER A 311 -23.95 20.99 -5.81
CA SER A 311 -24.24 19.64 -5.27
C SER A 311 -23.11 18.87 -4.55
N THR A 312 -23.18 18.93 -3.22
CA THR A 312 -22.34 18.31 -2.21
C THR A 312 -22.61 16.81 -1.98
N GLN A 313 -21.52 16.11 -1.65
CA GLN A 313 -21.31 14.78 -1.05
C GLN A 313 -22.50 14.10 -0.32
N ARG A 314 -22.61 12.76 -0.43
CA ARG A 314 -22.34 11.80 0.68
C ARG A 314 -22.51 10.31 0.34
N SER A 315 -21.71 9.51 1.04
CA SER A 315 -21.48 8.05 1.07
C SER A 315 -22.68 7.15 1.36
N LEU A 316 -22.66 5.90 0.86
CA LEU A 316 -23.63 4.84 1.21
C LEU A 316 -22.99 3.56 1.77
N SER A 317 -23.66 2.98 2.77
CA SER A 317 -23.38 1.70 3.44
C SER A 317 -24.33 0.57 2.99
N ILE A 318 -23.97 -0.67 3.39
CA ILE A 318 -24.28 -1.99 2.79
C ILE A 318 -25.51 -2.70 3.42
N SER A 319 -26.30 -3.44 2.63
CA SER A 319 -26.88 -4.80 2.94
C SER A 319 -27.60 -5.43 1.72
N LEU A 320 -27.60 -6.77 1.61
CA LEU A 320 -28.06 -7.62 0.49
C LEU A 320 -29.46 -8.23 0.70
N THR A 321 -30.30 -8.37 -0.35
CA THR A 321 -30.79 -9.65 -0.94
C THR A 321 -31.98 -9.48 -1.92
N ALA A 322 -31.85 -9.94 -3.18
CA ALA A 322 -32.93 -10.54 -4.02
C ALA A 322 -32.45 -10.86 -5.45
N THR A 323 -32.35 -12.15 -5.84
CA THR A 323 -31.95 -12.57 -7.21
C THR A 323 -32.85 -13.63 -7.87
N LEU A 324 -33.94 -14.09 -7.24
CA LEU A 324 -34.66 -15.29 -7.73
C LEU A 324 -36.01 -15.08 -8.44
N SER A 325 -36.63 -13.89 -8.48
CA SER A 325 -37.92 -13.71 -9.18
C SER A 325 -37.84 -13.16 -10.62
N MET A 326 -36.64 -12.86 -11.12
CA MET A 326 -36.43 -12.02 -12.31
C MET A 326 -36.48 -12.75 -13.69
N ILE A 327 -36.70 -14.06 -13.71
CA ILE A 327 -36.47 -14.89 -14.91
C ILE A 327 -37.72 -15.06 -15.80
N THR A 328 -38.92 -14.60 -15.41
CA THR A 328 -40.18 -15.04 -16.07
C THR A 328 -41.01 -13.98 -16.84
N SER A 329 -40.61 -12.70 -16.95
CA SER A 329 -41.46 -11.68 -17.62
C SER A 329 -41.21 -11.53 -19.14
N ARG A 330 -42.26 -11.64 -19.97
CA ARG A 330 -42.26 -11.42 -21.44
C ARG A 330 -42.20 -9.93 -21.89
N LYS A 331 -41.89 -8.99 -20.98
CA LYS A 331 -41.89 -7.53 -21.22
C LYS A 331 -40.47 -7.02 -21.48
N ILE A 332 -40.34 -5.93 -22.25
CA ILE A 332 -39.06 -5.24 -22.45
C ILE A 332 -38.73 -4.43 -21.18
N ARG A 333 -37.48 -4.55 -20.74
CA ARG A 333 -36.95 -4.03 -19.47
C ARG A 333 -36.02 -2.86 -19.75
N MET A 334 -36.42 -1.68 -19.29
CA MET A 334 -35.60 -0.47 -19.34
C MET A 334 -34.95 -0.24 -17.98
N CYS A 335 -33.67 0.09 -17.94
CA CYS A 335 -32.96 0.32 -16.68
C CYS A 335 -32.25 1.68 -16.63
N TRP A 336 -32.41 2.35 -15.49
CA TRP A 336 -31.71 3.57 -15.10
C TRP A 336 -30.62 3.22 -14.09
N ILE A 337 -29.48 3.89 -14.21
CA ILE A 337 -28.23 3.34 -13.68
C ILE A 337 -27.66 4.13 -12.49
N GLN A 338 -28.32 5.22 -12.09
CA GLN A 338 -27.75 6.15 -11.13
C GLN A 338 -28.45 6.18 -9.77
N SER A 339 -27.65 6.44 -8.73
CA SER A 339 -28.12 6.87 -7.42
C SER A 339 -28.63 8.31 -7.54
N LEU A 340 -29.94 8.48 -7.65
CA LEU A 340 -30.58 9.79 -7.81
C LEU A 340 -30.80 10.46 -6.44
N SER A 341 -30.51 11.75 -6.32
CA SER A 341 -30.97 12.55 -5.18
C SER A 341 -32.45 12.94 -5.39
N PRO A 342 -33.27 13.09 -4.32
CA PRO A 342 -34.67 13.50 -4.42
C PRO A 342 -34.92 14.80 -5.22
N ARG A 343 -33.93 15.68 -5.35
CA ARG A 343 -34.05 16.98 -6.02
C ARG A 343 -33.76 16.93 -7.53
N ASP A 344 -32.99 15.96 -8.00
CA ASP A 344 -32.71 15.80 -9.44
C ASP A 344 -33.89 15.16 -10.20
N LEU A 345 -34.82 14.54 -9.45
CA LEU A 345 -36.03 13.89 -9.96
C LEU A 345 -37.09 14.88 -10.47
N THR A 346 -37.10 16.12 -10.01
CA THR A 346 -38.21 17.04 -10.29
C THR A 346 -38.20 17.70 -11.67
N MET A 347 -37.15 17.57 -12.48
CA MET A 347 -37.11 18.20 -13.81
C MET A 347 -36.89 17.21 -14.95
N ASP A 348 -35.96 16.25 -14.82
CA ASP A 348 -35.66 15.28 -15.88
C ASP A 348 -36.61 14.07 -15.86
N PHE A 349 -37.08 13.67 -14.67
CA PHE A 349 -37.96 12.50 -14.49
C PHE A 349 -39.44 12.80 -14.82
N LEU A 350 -39.87 14.07 -14.75
CA LEU A 350 -41.27 14.46 -14.93
C LEU A 350 -41.69 14.64 -16.40
N LYS A 351 -40.76 14.99 -17.31
CA LYS A 351 -41.08 15.17 -18.74
C LYS A 351 -41.04 13.86 -19.54
N ILE A 352 -40.07 12.99 -19.24
CA ILE A 352 -39.90 11.71 -19.96
C ILE A 352 -41.03 10.71 -19.65
N ASN A 353 -41.66 10.79 -18.47
CA ASN A 353 -42.73 9.87 -18.09
C ASN A 353 -44.04 10.14 -18.84
N SER A 354 -44.43 11.41 -19.08
CA SER A 354 -45.74 11.74 -19.68
C SER A 354 -45.95 11.17 -21.09
N TYR A 355 -44.86 10.84 -21.80
CA TYR A 355 -44.91 10.25 -23.15
C TYR A 355 -44.77 8.72 -23.14
N LEU A 356 -44.14 8.13 -22.13
CA LEU A 356 -44.02 6.66 -21.97
C LEU A 356 -45.29 6.02 -21.39
N ASP A 357 -46.20 6.79 -20.80
CA ASP A 357 -47.49 6.32 -20.29
C ASP A 357 -48.44 5.81 -21.39
N ALA A 358 -48.17 6.14 -22.66
CA ALA A 358 -48.87 5.58 -23.81
C ALA A 358 -48.57 4.09 -24.07
N LEU A 359 -47.65 3.48 -23.31
CA LEU A 359 -47.11 2.15 -23.56
C LEU A 359 -47.34 1.18 -22.38
N THR A 360 -48.48 0.49 -22.39
CA THR A 360 -48.99 -0.37 -21.30
C THR A 360 -48.18 -1.64 -20.95
N ASN A 361 -47.01 -1.89 -21.55
CA ASN A 361 -46.35 -3.21 -21.53
C ASN A 361 -44.86 -3.26 -21.09
N TYR A 362 -44.33 -2.27 -20.38
CA TYR A 362 -42.89 -2.21 -20.03
C TYR A 362 -42.62 -2.26 -18.51
N THR A 363 -41.44 -2.74 -18.12
CA THR A 363 -40.93 -2.74 -16.73
C THR A 363 -39.68 -1.86 -16.64
N LYS A 364 -39.70 -0.85 -15.75
CA LYS A 364 -38.66 0.14 -15.47
C LYS A 364 -37.83 -0.28 -14.25
N TRP A 365 -36.51 -0.14 -14.31
CA TRP A 365 -35.60 -0.38 -13.18
C TRP A 365 -34.96 0.93 -12.74
N ILE A 366 -35.01 1.23 -11.45
CA ILE A 366 -34.52 2.49 -10.87
C ILE A 366 -33.67 2.18 -9.63
N LEU A 367 -32.62 2.95 -9.40
CA LEU A 367 -31.88 3.00 -8.13
C LEU A 367 -32.44 4.16 -7.28
N ARG A 368 -33.36 3.80 -6.36
CA ARG A 368 -34.09 4.61 -5.34
C ARG A 368 -34.58 6.01 -5.75
N SER A 369 -35.91 6.12 -5.93
CA SER A 369 -36.74 7.32 -5.73
C SER A 369 -38.20 6.91 -5.44
N SER A 370 -39.08 7.83 -5.05
CA SER A 370 -40.39 7.48 -4.46
C SER A 370 -41.38 6.91 -5.49
N ILE A 371 -41.94 5.74 -5.20
CA ILE A 371 -43.03 5.10 -5.98
C ILE A 371 -44.25 6.03 -6.10
N LEU A 372 -44.41 6.97 -5.16
CA LEU A 372 -45.52 7.92 -5.09
C LEU A 372 -45.50 8.92 -6.25
N ASP A 373 -44.32 9.40 -6.66
CA ASP A 373 -44.19 10.37 -7.75
C ASP A 373 -44.48 9.74 -9.13
N ALA A 374 -44.09 8.47 -9.30
CA ALA A 374 -44.37 7.71 -10.51
C ALA A 374 -45.84 7.26 -10.60
N ALA A 375 -46.45 6.90 -9.46
CA ALA A 375 -47.87 6.57 -9.39
C ALA A 375 -48.75 7.78 -9.71
N ALA A 376 -48.34 8.99 -9.32
CA ALA A 376 -49.03 10.24 -9.65
C ALA A 376 -49.07 10.56 -11.16
N GLN A 377 -48.19 9.93 -11.95
CA GLN A 377 -48.12 10.07 -13.41
C GLN A 377 -48.72 8.86 -14.15
N GLY A 378 -49.26 7.85 -13.45
CA GLY A 378 -49.93 6.71 -14.09
C GLY A 378 -49.06 5.47 -14.31
N VAL A 379 -47.83 5.44 -13.79
CA VAL A 379 -46.99 4.22 -13.79
C VAL A 379 -47.43 3.29 -12.67
N HIS A 380 -47.77 2.04 -13.00
CA HIS A 380 -48.17 1.06 -11.98
C HIS A 380 -46.95 0.65 -11.14
N PRO A 381 -47.06 0.54 -9.79
CA PRO A 381 -45.93 0.19 -8.92
C PRO A 381 -45.20 -1.11 -9.33
N ASP A 382 -45.92 -2.11 -9.83
CA ASP A 382 -45.36 -3.39 -10.29
C ASP A 382 -44.48 -3.27 -11.54
N GLN A 383 -44.52 -2.12 -12.21
CA GLN A 383 -43.65 -1.82 -13.34
C GLN A 383 -42.30 -1.24 -12.89
N ILE A 384 -42.10 -0.91 -11.60
CA ILE A 384 -40.86 -0.35 -11.10
C ILE A 384 -40.14 -1.38 -10.22
N ILE A 385 -38.94 -1.79 -10.63
CA ILE A 385 -38.10 -2.70 -9.87
C ILE A 385 -36.89 -1.95 -9.33
N PHE A 386 -36.77 -1.92 -8.00
CA PHE A 386 -35.56 -1.45 -7.33
C PHE A 386 -34.61 -2.62 -7.12
N THR A 387 -33.31 -2.37 -7.32
CA THR A 387 -32.29 -3.35 -6.99
C THR A 387 -31.31 -2.81 -5.98
N ASP A 388 -30.84 -3.70 -5.12
CA ASP A 388 -29.77 -3.38 -4.18
C ASP A 388 -28.45 -3.15 -4.91
N VAL A 389 -27.59 -2.34 -4.30
CA VAL A 389 -26.20 -2.19 -4.72
C VAL A 389 -25.52 -3.56 -4.70
N ALA A 390 -24.90 -3.93 -5.82
CA ALA A 390 -24.23 -5.22 -5.99
C ALA A 390 -22.74 -5.06 -6.21
N MET A 391 -21.96 -6.06 -5.82
CA MET A 391 -20.55 -6.14 -6.18
C MET A 391 -20.39 -6.16 -7.71
N LYS A 392 -19.26 -5.63 -8.21
CA LYS A 392 -19.00 -5.37 -9.64
C LYS A 392 -19.43 -6.50 -10.59
N ASN A 393 -19.03 -7.74 -10.31
CA ASN A 393 -19.33 -8.88 -11.17
C ASN A 393 -20.83 -9.17 -11.25
N GLU A 394 -21.53 -9.01 -10.12
CA GLU A 394 -22.97 -9.20 -10.03
C GLU A 394 -23.71 -8.02 -10.68
N HIS A 395 -23.21 -6.79 -10.52
CA HIS A 395 -23.74 -5.62 -11.22
C HIS A 395 -23.71 -5.81 -12.75
N ILE A 396 -22.57 -6.23 -13.33
CA ILE A 396 -22.45 -6.51 -14.77
C ILE A 396 -23.40 -7.61 -15.22
N ARG A 397 -23.55 -8.69 -14.43
CA ARG A 397 -24.50 -9.77 -14.73
C ARG A 397 -25.94 -9.28 -14.74
N ARG A 398 -26.32 -8.43 -13.79
CA ARG A 398 -27.66 -7.81 -13.75
C ARG A 398 -27.90 -6.89 -14.93
N SER A 399 -26.89 -6.16 -15.39
CA SER A 399 -27.01 -5.30 -16.57
C SER A 399 -27.47 -6.07 -17.80
N VAL A 400 -27.06 -7.33 -17.98
CA VAL A 400 -27.49 -8.21 -19.09
C VAL A 400 -29.00 -8.51 -19.07
N LEU A 401 -29.68 -8.33 -17.92
CA LEU A 401 -31.13 -8.48 -17.82
C LEU A 401 -31.88 -7.27 -18.39
N ALA A 402 -31.25 -6.11 -18.51
CA ALA A 402 -31.85 -4.97 -19.19
C ALA A 402 -31.79 -5.15 -20.70
N ASP A 403 -32.84 -4.73 -21.40
CA ASP A 403 -32.88 -4.74 -22.86
C ASP A 403 -32.28 -3.44 -23.43
N VAL A 404 -32.51 -2.32 -22.73
CA VAL A 404 -31.93 -1.00 -23.05
C VAL A 404 -31.71 -0.20 -21.77
N ILE A 405 -30.68 0.62 -21.78
CA ILE A 405 -30.34 1.54 -20.71
C ILE A 405 -30.71 2.97 -21.08
N LEU A 406 -31.28 3.67 -20.10
CA LEU A 406 -31.59 5.10 -20.18
C LEU A 406 -30.57 5.85 -19.32
N ASP A 407 -29.70 6.62 -19.97
CA ASP A 407 -28.72 7.49 -19.31
C ASP A 407 -29.36 8.80 -18.85
N THR A 408 -28.84 9.38 -17.78
CA THR A 408 -29.30 10.66 -17.23
C THR A 408 -28.55 11.83 -17.88
N PRO A 409 -29.24 12.79 -18.53
CA PRO A 409 -28.56 13.88 -19.27
C PRO A 409 -27.68 14.79 -18.40
N LEU A 410 -28.09 15.07 -17.15
CA LEU A 410 -27.37 15.98 -16.24
C LEU A 410 -26.19 15.34 -15.51
N CYS A 411 -26.20 14.01 -15.36
CA CYS A 411 -25.13 13.25 -14.76
C CYS A 411 -25.03 11.95 -15.55
N ASN A 412 -24.05 11.77 -16.43
CA ASN A 412 -24.00 10.56 -17.24
C ASN A 412 -23.52 9.33 -16.45
N GLY A 413 -23.88 8.13 -16.89
CA GLY A 413 -23.24 6.89 -16.49
C GLY A 413 -21.77 6.89 -16.89
N HIS A 414 -20.87 7.05 -15.91
CA HIS A 414 -19.42 6.96 -16.13
C HIS A 414 -18.98 5.49 -16.11
N THR A 415 -18.47 5.00 -14.97
CA THR A 415 -18.05 3.60 -14.78
C THR A 415 -19.18 2.61 -15.06
N THR A 416 -20.40 2.97 -14.67
CA THR A 416 -21.58 2.15 -14.87
C THR A 416 -22.04 2.13 -16.33
N GLY A 417 -21.85 3.22 -17.07
CA GLY A 417 -22.08 3.25 -18.52
C GLY A 417 -21.10 2.31 -19.24
N THR A 418 -19.83 2.31 -18.84
CA THR A 418 -18.82 1.38 -19.33
C THR A 418 -19.18 -0.08 -19.05
N ASP A 419 -19.67 -0.39 -17.84
CA ASP A 419 -20.09 -1.75 -17.45
C ASP A 419 -21.23 -2.30 -18.30
N VAL A 420 -22.16 -1.42 -18.66
CA VAL A 420 -23.31 -1.76 -19.50
C VAL A 420 -22.90 -2.03 -20.93
N LEU A 421 -22.05 -1.17 -21.49
CA LEU A 421 -21.51 -1.39 -22.83
C LEU A 421 -20.64 -2.65 -22.85
N TRP A 422 -19.92 -2.94 -21.74
CA TRP A 422 -19.19 -4.19 -21.57
C TRP A 422 -20.12 -5.39 -21.46
N ALA A 423 -21.28 -5.27 -20.80
CA ALA A 423 -22.34 -6.28 -20.81
C ALA A 423 -22.97 -6.45 -22.21
N GLY A 424 -22.71 -5.51 -23.12
CA GLY A 424 -23.23 -5.48 -24.49
C GLY A 424 -24.70 -5.07 -24.55
N VAL A 425 -25.11 -4.15 -23.68
CA VAL A 425 -26.48 -3.63 -23.62
C VAL A 425 -26.47 -2.19 -24.17
N PRO A 426 -27.39 -1.85 -25.10
CA PRO A 426 -27.48 -0.50 -25.65
C PRO A 426 -27.83 0.54 -24.59
N MET A 427 -27.30 1.76 -24.75
CA MET A 427 -27.55 2.89 -23.85
C MET A 427 -27.94 4.13 -24.66
N ILE A 428 -29.05 4.78 -24.30
CA ILE A 428 -29.47 6.04 -24.91
C ILE A 428 -28.96 7.19 -24.05
N THR A 429 -28.28 8.17 -24.66
CA THR A 429 -27.70 9.33 -23.96
C THR A 429 -27.89 10.63 -24.73
N LEU A 430 -28.00 11.74 -24.00
CA LEU A 430 -28.15 13.10 -24.51
C LEU A 430 -26.97 13.95 -24.05
N PRO A 431 -25.95 14.15 -24.90
CA PRO A 431 -24.81 14.98 -24.56
C PRO A 431 -25.18 16.46 -24.46
N LEU A 432 -24.91 17.09 -23.32
CA LEU A 432 -25.09 18.54 -23.13
C LEU A 432 -23.74 19.28 -23.19
N GLU A 433 -23.70 20.51 -22.68
CA GLU A 433 -22.53 21.40 -22.79
C GLU A 433 -21.36 21.01 -21.88
N LYS A 434 -21.63 20.41 -20.72
CA LYS A 434 -20.60 20.10 -19.71
C LYS A 434 -19.89 18.80 -20.02
N MET A 435 -18.66 18.65 -19.52
CA MET A 435 -17.91 17.40 -19.68
C MET A 435 -18.64 16.20 -19.03
N ALA A 436 -19.16 16.38 -17.80
CA ALA A 436 -19.90 15.35 -17.07
C ALA A 436 -21.19 14.88 -17.78
N THR A 437 -21.75 15.73 -18.65
CA THR A 437 -22.94 15.42 -19.45
C THR A 437 -22.61 14.82 -20.81
N ARG A 438 -21.32 14.60 -21.13
CA ARG A 438 -20.87 14.05 -22.42
C ARG A 438 -20.11 12.74 -22.28
N VAL A 439 -19.93 12.23 -21.07
CA VAL A 439 -19.16 11.01 -20.80
C VAL A 439 -19.81 9.82 -21.48
N ALA A 440 -21.10 9.58 -21.27
CA ALA A 440 -21.80 8.47 -21.89
C ALA A 440 -21.80 8.59 -23.43
N GLY A 441 -21.94 9.81 -23.96
CA GLY A 441 -21.78 10.06 -25.39
C GLY A 441 -20.39 9.66 -25.91
N SER A 442 -19.33 10.01 -25.19
CA SER A 442 -17.97 9.60 -25.54
C SER A 442 -17.79 8.08 -25.49
N LEU A 443 -18.36 7.41 -24.48
CA LEU A 443 -18.33 5.95 -24.38
C LEU A 443 -19.05 5.30 -25.57
N CYS A 444 -20.25 5.80 -25.90
CA CYS A 444 -21.05 5.32 -27.04
C CYS A 444 -20.33 5.51 -28.37
N LEU A 445 -19.65 6.65 -28.60
CA LEU A 445 -18.83 6.85 -29.80
C LEU A 445 -17.66 5.86 -29.87
N ALA A 446 -17.01 5.58 -28.72
CA ALA A 446 -15.88 4.67 -28.65
C ALA A 446 -16.24 3.19 -28.89
N THR A 447 -17.52 2.82 -28.86
CA THR A 447 -17.97 1.48 -29.29
C THR A 447 -18.05 1.33 -30.81
N GLY A 448 -18.01 2.45 -31.55
CA GLY A 448 -18.29 2.52 -32.99
C GLY A 448 -19.78 2.64 -33.34
N LEU A 449 -20.68 2.52 -32.35
CA LEU A 449 -22.14 2.49 -32.55
C LEU A 449 -22.85 3.71 -31.95
N GLY A 450 -22.11 4.80 -31.68
CA GLY A 450 -22.65 5.98 -31.03
C GLY A 450 -23.83 6.62 -31.78
N HIS A 451 -23.87 6.53 -33.10
CA HIS A 451 -24.96 7.08 -33.93
C HIS A 451 -26.34 6.42 -33.68
N GLU A 452 -26.38 5.18 -33.17
CA GLU A 452 -27.63 4.52 -32.77
C GLU A 452 -28.06 4.85 -31.33
N MET A 453 -27.16 5.44 -30.54
CA MET A 453 -27.27 5.58 -29.07
C MET A 453 -27.28 7.04 -28.58
N ILE A 454 -26.79 7.97 -29.38
CA ILE A 454 -26.67 9.39 -29.03
C ILE A 454 -27.79 10.18 -29.71
N VAL A 455 -28.43 11.05 -28.94
CA VAL A 455 -29.48 11.96 -29.41
C VAL A 455 -29.09 13.41 -29.13
N ASN A 456 -29.77 14.36 -29.77
CA ASN A 456 -29.44 15.79 -29.68
C ASN A 456 -30.50 16.63 -28.95
N SER A 457 -31.65 16.04 -28.63
CA SER A 457 -32.72 16.71 -27.89
C SER A 457 -33.44 15.73 -26.94
N LEU A 458 -34.20 16.26 -26.00
CA LEU A 458 -35.06 15.43 -25.14
C LEU A 458 -36.18 14.73 -25.94
N GLU A 459 -36.69 15.37 -26.99
CA GLU A 459 -37.69 14.76 -27.89
C GLU A 459 -37.09 13.54 -28.61
N GLU A 460 -35.89 13.69 -29.19
CA GLU A 460 -35.18 12.56 -29.81
C GLU A 460 -34.83 11.46 -28.81
N TYR A 461 -34.51 11.83 -27.55
CA TYR A 461 -34.23 10.87 -26.48
C TYR A 461 -35.45 9.95 -26.25
N GLU A 462 -36.62 10.54 -26.11
CA GLU A 462 -37.89 9.85 -25.89
C GLU A 462 -38.28 9.00 -27.10
N GLU A 463 -38.24 9.58 -28.31
CA GLU A 463 -38.53 8.87 -29.55
C GLU A 463 -37.61 7.67 -29.74
N LYS A 464 -36.31 7.81 -29.43
CA LYS A 464 -35.35 6.71 -29.50
C LYS A 464 -35.69 5.60 -28.51
N ALA A 465 -36.00 5.96 -27.26
CA ALA A 465 -36.37 5.01 -26.23
C ALA A 465 -37.62 4.21 -26.63
N VAL A 466 -38.65 4.90 -27.13
CA VAL A 466 -39.89 4.29 -27.62
C VAL A 466 -39.63 3.42 -28.86
N SER A 467 -38.85 3.92 -29.82
CA SER A 467 -38.54 3.21 -31.07
C SER A 467 -37.83 1.88 -30.79
N LEU A 468 -36.80 1.88 -29.94
CA LEU A 468 -36.08 0.67 -29.55
C LEU A 468 -36.97 -0.28 -28.74
N ALA A 469 -37.85 0.27 -27.90
CA ALA A 469 -38.77 -0.51 -27.10
C ALA A 469 -39.91 -1.16 -27.92
N LEU A 470 -40.35 -0.55 -29.00
CA LEU A 470 -41.37 -1.12 -29.88
C LEU A 470 -40.78 -2.02 -30.97
N ASN A 471 -39.54 -1.76 -31.38
CA ASN A 471 -38.87 -2.48 -32.46
C ASN A 471 -37.84 -3.49 -31.93
N LYS A 472 -38.33 -4.64 -31.45
CA LYS A 472 -37.50 -5.73 -30.93
C LYS A 472 -36.43 -6.21 -31.92
N PRO A 473 -36.69 -6.40 -33.22
CA PRO A 473 -35.65 -6.75 -34.20
C PRO A 473 -34.50 -5.74 -34.24
N LYS A 474 -34.82 -4.43 -34.25
CA LYS A 474 -33.81 -3.36 -34.24
C LYS A 474 -32.97 -3.40 -32.95
N LEU A 475 -33.61 -3.54 -31.80
CA LEU A 475 -32.91 -3.61 -30.52
C LEU A 475 -31.99 -4.84 -30.42
N GLN A 476 -32.45 -5.99 -30.93
CA GLN A 476 -31.65 -7.22 -30.99
C GLN A 476 -30.45 -7.09 -31.94
N ALA A 477 -30.63 -6.43 -33.09
CA ALA A 477 -29.54 -6.16 -34.03
C ALA A 477 -28.45 -5.30 -33.37
N LEU A 478 -28.84 -4.17 -32.75
CA LEU A 478 -27.91 -3.29 -32.04
C LEU A 478 -27.18 -4.00 -30.90
N THR A 479 -27.91 -4.79 -30.10
CA THR A 479 -27.34 -5.61 -29.02
C THR A 479 -26.32 -6.62 -29.56
N LYS A 480 -26.63 -7.29 -30.68
CA LYS A 480 -25.73 -8.25 -31.32
C LYS A 480 -24.46 -7.58 -31.81
N GLU A 481 -24.59 -6.39 -32.41
CA GLU A 481 -23.47 -5.63 -32.93
C GLU A 481 -22.54 -5.11 -31.83
N LEU A 482 -23.10 -4.56 -30.74
CA LEU A 482 -22.34 -4.17 -29.54
C LEU A 482 -21.55 -5.33 -28.94
N ARG A 483 -22.18 -6.52 -28.87
CA ARG A 483 -21.50 -7.73 -28.37
C ARG A 483 -20.39 -8.18 -29.30
N ALA A 484 -20.58 -8.08 -30.62
CA ALA A 484 -19.57 -8.44 -31.60
C ALA A 484 -18.38 -7.47 -31.61
N SER A 485 -18.63 -6.16 -31.43
CA SER A 485 -17.59 -5.13 -31.41
C SER A 485 -16.85 -5.03 -30.09
N ARG A 486 -17.34 -5.65 -29.00
CA ARG A 486 -16.78 -5.53 -27.65
C ARG A 486 -15.26 -5.72 -27.57
N LEU A 487 -14.72 -6.75 -28.23
CA LEU A 487 -13.29 -7.08 -28.17
C LEU A 487 -12.44 -6.35 -29.21
N THR A 488 -13.06 -5.58 -30.11
CA THR A 488 -12.37 -4.91 -31.22
C THR A 488 -12.57 -3.40 -31.21
N CYS A 489 -13.52 -2.89 -30.43
CA CYS A 489 -13.79 -1.46 -30.32
C CYS A 489 -12.70 -0.75 -29.50
N PRO A 490 -12.40 0.53 -29.81
CA PRO A 490 -11.44 1.33 -29.05
C PRO A 490 -11.73 1.40 -27.56
N LEU A 491 -13.02 1.35 -27.16
CA LEU A 491 -13.43 1.51 -25.76
C LEU A 491 -12.80 0.48 -24.81
N PHE A 492 -12.59 -0.76 -25.27
CA PHE A 492 -12.10 -1.86 -24.43
C PHE A 492 -10.72 -2.37 -24.83
N ASP A 493 -10.07 -1.71 -25.80
CA ASP A 493 -8.69 -2.02 -26.20
C ASP A 493 -7.70 -1.28 -25.29
N THR A 494 -7.38 -1.92 -24.16
CA THR A 494 -6.46 -1.35 -23.17
C THR A 494 -5.05 -1.18 -23.72
N MET A 495 -4.60 -2.04 -24.63
CA MET A 495 -3.27 -1.95 -25.22
C MET A 495 -3.16 -0.72 -26.12
N ARG A 496 -4.15 -0.51 -26.99
CA ARG A 496 -4.25 0.70 -27.81
C ARG A 496 -4.35 1.95 -26.96
N TRP A 497 -5.13 1.92 -25.88
CA TRP A 497 -5.24 3.04 -24.94
C TRP A 497 -3.90 3.41 -24.31
N VAL A 498 -3.15 2.43 -23.79
CA VAL A 498 -1.82 2.65 -23.18
C VAL A 498 -0.86 3.25 -24.21
N LYS A 499 -0.79 2.70 -25.43
CA LYS A 499 0.05 3.25 -26.50
C LYS A 499 -0.31 4.70 -26.85
N ASN A 500 -1.60 5.01 -26.92
CA ASN A 500 -2.05 6.39 -27.16
C ASN A 500 -1.70 7.34 -26.00
N LEU A 501 -1.75 6.84 -24.76
CA LEU A 501 -1.32 7.61 -23.60
C LEU A 501 0.19 7.87 -23.63
N GLU A 502 1.01 6.86 -23.94
CA GLU A 502 2.46 7.00 -24.12
C GLU A 502 2.81 8.03 -25.19
N ARG A 503 2.15 7.98 -26.36
CA ARG A 503 2.27 8.99 -27.42
C ARG A 503 1.92 10.39 -26.91
N SER A 504 0.89 10.50 -26.06
CA SER A 504 0.50 11.79 -25.48
C SER A 504 1.59 12.35 -24.56
N TYR A 505 2.19 11.52 -23.70
CA TYR A 505 3.27 11.94 -22.80
C TYR A 505 4.52 12.34 -23.57
N PHE A 506 4.89 11.58 -24.59
CA PHE A 506 6.02 11.93 -25.43
C PHE A 506 5.82 13.27 -26.14
N LYS A 507 4.61 13.52 -26.66
CA LYS A 507 4.28 14.81 -27.26
C LYS A 507 4.32 15.97 -26.27
N MET A 508 3.81 15.77 -25.05
CA MET A 508 3.93 16.75 -23.95
C MET A 508 5.39 17.04 -23.62
N TRP A 509 6.22 16.00 -23.54
CA TRP A 509 7.65 16.12 -23.25
C TRP A 509 8.39 16.90 -24.35
N ASN A 510 8.15 16.59 -25.62
CA ASN A 510 8.78 17.31 -26.73
C ASN A 510 8.38 18.78 -26.78
N LEU A 511 7.11 19.11 -26.51
CA LEU A 511 6.66 20.49 -26.39
C LEU A 511 7.42 21.21 -25.27
N HIS A 512 7.59 20.56 -24.12
CA HIS A 512 8.34 21.10 -23.00
C HIS A 512 9.83 21.31 -23.34
N CYS A 513 10.51 20.29 -23.87
CA CYS A 513 11.92 20.38 -24.27
C CYS A 513 12.18 21.42 -25.36
N SER A 514 11.20 21.66 -26.23
CA SER A 514 11.27 22.69 -27.28
C SER A 514 10.96 24.09 -26.76
N GLY A 515 10.74 24.27 -25.45
CA GLY A 515 10.39 25.56 -24.83
C GLY A 515 9.02 26.10 -25.24
N GLN A 516 8.15 25.26 -25.81
CA GLN A 516 6.80 25.66 -26.21
C GLN A 516 5.88 25.74 -24.98
N LYS A 517 4.90 26.65 -25.04
CA LYS A 517 3.87 26.75 -24.00
C LYS A 517 2.89 25.58 -24.10
N PRO A 518 2.25 25.19 -22.99
CA PRO A 518 1.16 24.20 -23.01
C PRO A 518 0.08 24.59 -24.02
N GLN A 519 -0.27 23.66 -24.91
CA GLN A 519 -1.25 23.87 -25.96
C GLN A 519 -2.08 22.61 -26.21
N HIS A 520 -3.27 22.77 -26.79
CA HIS A 520 -4.11 21.64 -27.17
C HIS A 520 -3.49 20.90 -28.36
N PHE A 521 -3.46 19.57 -28.28
CA PHE A 521 -3.08 18.72 -29.39
C PHE A 521 -3.95 17.47 -29.42
N LYS A 522 -4.04 16.85 -30.60
CA LYS A 522 -4.63 15.52 -30.77
C LYS A 522 -3.53 14.48 -30.85
N VAL A 523 -3.79 13.33 -30.23
CA VAL A 523 -2.97 12.14 -30.39
C VAL A 523 -3.47 11.42 -31.64
N VAL A 524 -2.55 11.16 -32.57
CA VAL A 524 -2.82 10.39 -33.78
C VAL A 524 -2.08 9.05 -33.64
N GLU A 525 -2.68 7.98 -34.15
CA GLU A 525 -2.07 6.64 -34.16
C GLU A 525 -1.02 6.54 -35.26
N ASN A 526 0.04 7.30 -35.10
CA ASN A 526 1.16 7.35 -36.01
C ASN A 526 2.47 7.21 -35.23
N ASP A 527 3.08 6.05 -35.32
CA ASP A 527 4.35 5.76 -34.64
C ASP A 527 5.55 6.47 -35.29
N MET A 528 5.38 7.11 -36.47
CA MET A 528 6.42 7.93 -37.08
C MET A 528 6.72 9.22 -36.30
N GLU A 529 5.78 9.71 -35.49
CA GLU A 529 6.01 10.83 -34.56
C GLU A 529 6.73 10.38 -33.27
N PHE A 530 7.04 9.07 -33.18
CA PHE A 530 7.65 8.41 -32.04
C PHE A 530 8.99 7.79 -32.47
N PRO A 531 10.15 8.41 -32.21
CA PRO A 531 11.41 7.74 -32.42
C PRO A 531 11.45 6.51 -31.51
N HIS A 532 11.62 5.33 -32.09
CA HIS A 532 11.70 4.06 -31.35
C HIS A 532 12.97 3.89 -30.50
N ASP A 533 13.80 4.93 -30.35
CA ASP A 533 15.01 4.85 -29.54
C ASP A 533 14.78 5.33 -28.11
N ARG A 534 14.91 4.37 -27.19
CA ARG A 534 14.94 4.51 -25.73
C ARG A 534 16.24 5.13 -25.26
#